data_AF-A0A1A0LMH1-F1
#
_entry.id   AF-A0A1A0LMH1-F1
#
_cell.length_a   1.000
_cell.length_b   1.000
_cell.length_c   1.000
_cell.angle_alpha   90.00
_cell.angle_beta   90.00
_cell.angle_gamma   90.00
#
_symmetry.space_group_name_H-M   'P 1'
#
loop_
_entity.id
_entity.type
_entity.pdbx_description
1 polymer ?
#
loop_
_entity_poly.entity_id
_entity_poly.type
_entity_poly.pdbx_seq_one_letter_code
_entity_poly.pdbx_strand_id
1 'polypeptide(L)'
;MKVIRLLIDPRITLVAALVVLQFFAAEWVVSATWRGQYSYQTDQIGPLGLEFCGPQGRWPCSALYPVMNVSFVLTGLAIAVVASSWAVRRIVTFPHAGALAIAGVGLAVTGIITEKTDYQQHSAALTTFFVLASVGLAMIGFSGSTRLAAGVRAFTALAGTVATVAFIAYATGLTGWFGSGGTQRLIIYPILIAVVVAGVSSGRVRVADDHTSDTEPAVAEQEVAGPEVSQPGPVTTG
;
A
#
# COMPACT_ATOMS: atom_id res chain seq x y z
N MET A 1 -0.81 22.25 -6.08
CA MET A 1 -0.82 21.51 -7.37
C MET A 1 0.38 20.58 -7.58
N LYS A 2 1.61 20.93 -7.16
CA LYS A 2 2.81 20.09 -7.36
C LYS A 2 2.73 18.69 -6.71
N VAL A 3 2.26 18.59 -5.47
CA VAL A 3 2.13 17.31 -4.73
C VAL A 3 1.14 16.35 -5.40
N ILE A 4 0.01 16.87 -5.89
CA ILE A 4 -0.98 16.05 -6.60
C ILE A 4 -0.38 15.49 -7.91
N ARG A 5 0.38 16.30 -8.66
CA ARG A 5 1.08 15.83 -9.87
C ARG A 5 2.08 14.71 -9.56
N LEU A 6 2.79 14.81 -8.43
CA LEU A 6 3.71 13.76 -7.97
C LEU A 6 2.96 12.45 -7.67
N LEU A 7 1.82 12.52 -6.97
CA LEU A 7 1.03 11.32 -6.62
C LEU A 7 0.34 10.66 -7.81
N ILE A 8 0.13 11.39 -8.91
CA ILE A 8 -0.42 10.85 -10.16
C ILE A 8 0.63 10.03 -10.91
N ASP A 9 1.92 10.34 -10.75
CA ASP A 9 3.00 9.62 -11.43
C ASP A 9 3.07 8.16 -10.94
N PRO A 10 2.84 7.16 -11.82
CA PRO A 10 2.89 5.75 -11.44
C PRO A 10 4.28 5.31 -10.96
N ARG A 11 5.35 6.03 -11.32
CA ARG A 11 6.71 5.78 -10.85
C ARG A 11 6.83 6.00 -9.35
N ILE A 12 6.11 6.97 -8.79
CA ILE A 12 6.12 7.24 -7.35
C ILE A 12 5.45 6.10 -6.59
N THR A 13 4.31 5.58 -7.09
CA THR A 13 3.69 4.38 -6.52
C THR A 13 4.67 3.20 -6.53
N LEU A 14 5.37 2.99 -7.65
CA LEU A 14 6.35 1.90 -7.80
C LEU A 14 7.51 2.05 -6.83
N VAL A 15 8.15 3.22 -6.78
CA VAL A 15 9.31 3.47 -5.90
C VAL A 15 8.88 3.35 -4.44
N ALA A 16 7.78 3.96 -4.03
CA ALA A 16 7.27 3.84 -2.66
C ALA A 16 6.97 2.37 -2.30
N ALA A 17 6.35 1.61 -3.19
CA ALA A 17 6.13 0.18 -2.97
C ALA A 17 7.43 -0.61 -2.79
N LEU A 18 8.47 -0.31 -3.58
CA LEU A 18 9.78 -0.97 -3.44
C LEU A 18 10.52 -0.53 -2.17
N VAL A 19 10.37 0.72 -1.73
CA VAL A 19 10.94 1.20 -0.47
C VAL A 19 10.47 0.33 0.70
N VAL A 20 9.24 -0.18 0.71
CA VAL A 20 8.77 -1.09 1.77
C VAL A 20 9.68 -2.32 1.97
N LEU A 21 10.37 -2.80 0.93
CA LEU A 21 11.26 -3.97 1.03
C LEU A 21 12.45 -3.74 1.97
N GLN A 22 12.87 -2.49 2.19
CA GLN A 22 13.94 -2.18 3.14
C GLN A 22 13.58 -2.61 4.57
N PHE A 23 12.29 -2.72 4.90
CA PHE A 23 11.83 -3.17 6.22
C PHE A 23 12.41 -4.53 6.59
N PHE A 24 12.33 -5.49 5.66
CA PHE A 24 12.82 -6.85 5.88
C PHE A 24 14.34 -6.88 6.01
N ALA A 25 15.04 -6.07 5.22
CA ALA A 25 16.49 -5.93 5.32
C ALA A 25 16.89 -5.32 6.67
N ALA A 26 16.21 -4.26 7.11
CA ALA A 26 16.44 -3.63 8.40
C ALA A 26 16.17 -4.59 9.55
N GLU A 27 15.04 -5.30 9.56
CA GLU A 27 14.74 -6.31 10.59
C GLU A 27 15.80 -7.41 10.63
N TRP A 28 16.21 -7.93 9.47
CA TRP A 28 17.23 -8.96 9.39
C TRP A 28 18.59 -8.48 9.92
N VAL A 29 19.04 -7.27 9.54
CA VAL A 29 20.30 -6.68 10.02
C VAL A 29 20.24 -6.38 11.52
N VAL A 30 19.16 -5.77 11.99
CA VAL A 30 19.02 -5.34 13.39
C VAL A 30 18.81 -6.54 14.33
N SER A 31 18.13 -7.60 13.87
CA SER A 31 18.05 -8.86 14.62
C SER A 31 19.39 -9.59 14.69
N ALA A 32 20.24 -9.48 13.67
CA ALA A 32 21.59 -10.04 13.71
C ALA A 32 22.50 -9.33 14.73
N THR A 33 22.24 -8.05 15.04
CA THR A 33 22.96 -7.30 16.08
C THR A 33 22.32 -7.36 17.45
N TRP A 34 21.37 -8.28 17.65
CA TRP A 34 20.69 -8.49 18.92
C TRP A 34 21.62 -9.08 19.97
N ARG A 35 21.63 -8.49 21.17
CA ARG A 35 22.32 -9.06 22.32
C ARG A 35 21.46 -10.15 22.96
N GLY A 36 21.89 -11.40 22.80
CA GLY A 36 21.22 -12.59 23.33
C GLY A 36 20.81 -13.55 22.21
N GLN A 37 19.97 -14.52 22.53
CA GLN A 37 19.37 -15.41 21.54
C GLN A 37 18.11 -14.72 20.99
N TYR A 38 18.18 -14.20 19.77
CA TYR A 38 17.00 -13.66 19.09
C TYR A 38 16.14 -14.79 18.53
N SER A 39 14.86 -14.77 18.82
CA SER A 39 13.88 -15.73 18.32
C SER A 39 12.74 -15.00 17.64
N TYR A 40 12.57 -15.28 16.34
CA TYR A 40 11.47 -14.73 15.55
C TYR A 40 10.07 -15.15 16.07
N GLN A 41 10.00 -16.20 16.88
CA GLN A 41 8.78 -16.72 17.47
C GLN A 41 8.39 -15.93 18.73
N THR A 42 9.36 -15.62 19.59
CA THR A 42 9.09 -15.02 20.91
C THR A 42 9.39 -13.53 20.97
N ASP A 43 10.39 -13.06 20.24
CA ASP A 43 10.81 -11.66 20.27
C ASP A 43 10.00 -10.84 19.29
N GLN A 44 9.36 -9.80 19.82
CA GLN A 44 8.57 -8.85 19.07
C GLN A 44 9.44 -7.94 18.20
N ILE A 45 8.82 -7.34 17.19
CA ILE A 45 9.50 -6.41 16.28
C ILE A 45 9.73 -5.05 16.95
N GLY A 46 8.83 -4.60 17.82
CA GLY A 46 8.92 -3.31 18.53
C GLY A 46 10.25 -3.14 19.29
N PRO A 47 10.66 -4.12 20.12
CA PRO A 47 11.93 -4.09 20.85
C PRO A 47 13.20 -3.93 20.00
N LEU A 48 13.18 -4.25 18.70
CA LEU A 48 14.31 -3.98 17.79
C LEU A 48 14.60 -2.48 17.65
N GLY A 49 13.62 -1.61 17.94
CA GLY A 49 13.75 -0.16 17.94
C GLY A 49 14.25 0.46 19.25
N LEU A 50 14.68 -0.36 20.22
CA LEU A 50 15.10 0.10 21.54
C LEU A 50 16.62 0.08 21.74
N GLU A 51 17.12 1.18 22.29
CA GLU A 51 18.53 1.37 22.63
C GLU A 51 18.97 0.71 23.94
N PHE A 52 18.01 0.29 24.76
CA PHE A 52 18.23 0.04 26.17
C PHE A 52 18.43 -1.45 26.49
N CYS A 53 19.66 -1.83 26.83
CA CYS A 53 20.01 -3.15 27.34
C CYS A 53 19.76 -3.31 28.86
N GLY A 54 18.90 -2.46 29.44
CA GLY A 54 18.63 -2.46 30.87
C GLY A 54 19.70 -1.82 31.75
N PRO A 55 19.43 -1.60 33.05
CA PRO A 55 20.37 -0.96 33.97
C PRO A 55 21.68 -1.74 34.14
N GLN A 56 21.63 -3.06 34.01
CA GLN A 56 22.78 -3.97 34.13
C GLN A 56 23.36 -4.38 32.77
N GLY A 57 22.84 -3.88 31.64
CA GLY A 57 23.32 -4.21 30.30
C GLY A 57 23.00 -5.65 29.82
N ARG A 58 22.13 -6.36 30.54
CA ARG A 58 21.80 -7.78 30.32
C ARG A 58 20.46 -8.01 29.62
N TRP A 59 19.70 -6.94 29.42
CA TRP A 59 18.39 -7.04 28.77
C TRP A 59 18.57 -7.05 27.26
N PRO A 60 17.63 -7.67 26.53
CA PRO A 60 17.69 -7.76 25.08
C PRO A 60 17.67 -6.35 24.47
N CYS A 61 18.59 -6.08 23.55
CA CYS A 61 18.73 -4.80 22.87
C CYS A 61 19.45 -5.01 21.54
N SER A 62 19.25 -4.10 20.59
CA SER A 62 20.01 -4.09 19.34
C SER A 62 20.95 -2.89 19.27
N ALA A 63 22.19 -3.13 18.87
CA ALA A 63 23.16 -2.04 18.64
C ALA A 63 22.74 -1.12 17.49
N LEU A 64 21.99 -1.65 16.51
CA LEU A 64 21.52 -0.92 15.34
C LEU A 64 20.04 -0.52 15.46
N TYR A 65 19.53 -0.32 16.68
CA TYR A 65 18.16 0.15 16.88
C TYR A 65 17.73 1.37 16.04
N PRO A 66 18.62 2.36 15.72
CA PRO A 66 18.21 3.50 14.90
C PRO A 66 17.83 3.08 13.48
N VAL A 67 18.46 2.03 12.95
CA VAL A 67 18.15 1.48 11.61
C VAL A 67 16.71 0.97 11.58
N MET A 68 16.25 0.30 12.64
CA MET A 68 14.86 -0.16 12.73
C MET A 68 13.87 1.00 12.83
N ASN A 69 14.18 2.02 13.64
CA ASN A 69 13.31 3.18 13.82
C ASN A 69 13.17 3.99 12.52
N VAL A 70 14.28 4.24 11.82
CA VAL A 70 14.27 4.86 10.49
C VAL A 70 13.49 4.00 9.50
N SER A 71 13.65 2.68 9.57
CA SER A 71 12.91 1.75 8.73
C SER A 71 11.39 1.81 8.96
N PHE A 72 10.92 1.92 10.21
CA PHE A 72 9.50 2.12 10.49
C PHE A 72 8.97 3.42 9.87
N VAL A 73 9.70 4.52 10.01
CA VAL A 73 9.35 5.82 9.41
C VAL A 73 9.25 5.72 7.89
N LEU A 74 10.30 5.20 7.23
CA LEU A 74 10.33 5.09 5.78
C LEU A 74 9.23 4.18 5.24
N THR A 75 8.99 3.04 5.90
CA THR A 75 7.95 2.09 5.51
C THR A 75 6.57 2.69 5.69
N GLY A 76 6.30 3.34 6.82
CA GLY A 76 5.02 3.99 7.09
C GLY A 76 4.69 5.08 6.07
N LEU A 77 5.67 5.95 5.78
CA LEU A 77 5.53 6.99 4.75
C LEU A 77 5.33 6.40 3.35
N ALA A 78 6.07 5.34 3.01
CA ALA A 78 5.92 4.65 1.73
C ALA A 78 4.50 4.08 1.55
N ILE A 79 3.94 3.43 2.57
CA ILE A 79 2.56 2.93 2.56
C ILE A 79 1.57 4.09 2.36
N ALA A 80 1.75 5.20 3.09
CA ALA A 80 0.90 6.38 2.98
C ALA A 80 0.93 6.99 1.57
N VAL A 81 2.10 7.03 0.93
CA VAL A 81 2.28 7.51 -0.45
C VAL A 81 1.60 6.57 -1.45
N VAL A 82 1.77 5.26 -1.32
CA VAL A 82 1.09 4.26 -2.19
C VAL A 82 -0.42 4.42 -2.09
N ALA A 83 -0.96 4.47 -0.88
CA ALA A 83 -2.39 4.61 -0.63
C ALA A 83 -2.95 5.93 -1.18
N SER A 84 -2.24 7.05 -0.93
CA SER A 84 -2.63 8.36 -1.44
C SER A 84 -2.60 8.42 -2.97
N SER A 85 -1.60 7.80 -3.60
CA SER A 85 -1.52 7.67 -5.05
C SER A 85 -2.70 6.88 -5.62
N TRP A 86 -3.09 5.77 -4.98
CA TRP A 86 -4.27 5.01 -5.37
C TRP A 86 -5.57 5.80 -5.27
N ALA A 87 -5.73 6.60 -4.21
CA ALA A 87 -6.90 7.46 -4.03
C ALA A 87 -6.99 8.53 -5.13
N VAL A 88 -5.89 9.23 -5.40
CA VAL A 88 -5.81 10.28 -6.42
C VAL A 88 -6.04 9.72 -7.82
N ARG A 89 -5.47 8.55 -8.13
CA ARG A 89 -5.62 7.84 -9.41
C ARG A 89 -6.94 7.04 -9.52
N ARG A 90 -7.80 7.08 -8.49
CA ARG A 90 -9.09 6.37 -8.44
C ARG A 90 -8.96 4.85 -8.69
N ILE A 91 -7.84 4.26 -8.28
CA ILE A 91 -7.62 2.81 -8.34
C ILE A 91 -8.36 2.12 -7.19
N VAL A 92 -8.33 2.76 -6.03
CA VAL A 92 -8.99 2.34 -4.79
C VAL A 92 -9.88 3.50 -4.33
N THR A 93 -11.03 3.19 -3.72
CA THR A 93 -11.93 4.24 -3.20
C THR A 93 -11.33 4.94 -1.99
N PHE A 94 -11.69 6.21 -1.80
CA PHE A 94 -11.19 7.06 -0.72
C PHE A 94 -11.25 6.45 0.69
N PRO A 95 -12.32 5.78 1.15
CA PRO A 95 -12.33 5.24 2.51
C PRO A 95 -11.25 4.17 2.72
N HIS A 96 -11.09 3.23 1.79
CA HIS A 96 -10.10 2.16 1.93
C HIS A 96 -8.67 2.68 1.81
N ALA A 97 -8.43 3.59 0.85
CA ALA A 97 -7.13 4.23 0.68
C ALA A 97 -6.80 5.15 1.87
N GLY A 98 -7.79 5.86 2.42
CA GLY A 98 -7.64 6.69 3.61
C GLY A 98 -7.27 5.87 4.84
N ALA A 99 -7.95 4.73 5.07
CA ALA A 99 -7.60 3.81 6.15
C ALA A 99 -6.14 3.34 6.04
N LEU A 100 -5.72 2.90 4.85
CA LEU A 100 -4.34 2.45 4.62
C LEU A 100 -3.33 3.60 4.77
N ALA A 101 -3.67 4.82 4.36
CA ALA A 101 -2.81 5.98 4.51
C ALA A 101 -2.60 6.34 5.99
N ILE A 102 -3.69 6.37 6.78
CA ILE A 102 -3.62 6.61 8.23
C ILE A 102 -2.83 5.49 8.91
N ALA A 103 -3.01 4.24 8.49
CA ALA A 103 -2.22 3.12 9.00
C ALA A 103 -0.72 3.34 8.77
N GLY A 104 -0.32 3.73 7.55
CA GLY A 104 1.06 4.05 7.22
C GLY A 104 1.63 5.17 8.09
N VAL A 105 0.85 6.23 8.34
CA VAL A 105 1.24 7.28 9.30
C VAL A 105 1.42 6.72 10.70
N GLY A 106 0.53 5.84 11.16
CA GLY A 106 0.66 5.13 12.44
C GLY A 106 2.00 4.39 12.56
N LEU A 107 2.39 3.62 11.55
CA LEU A 107 3.68 2.93 11.52
C LEU A 107 4.87 3.91 11.50
N ALA A 108 4.74 5.06 10.83
CA ALA A 108 5.80 6.05 10.85
C ALA A 108 5.97 6.66 12.25
N VAL A 109 4.87 6.90 12.96
CA VAL A 109 4.87 7.41 14.34
C VAL A 109 5.56 6.42 15.29
N THR A 110 5.41 5.10 15.12
CA THR A 110 6.09 4.12 15.99
C THR A 110 7.62 4.15 15.88
N GLY A 111 8.16 4.62 14.74
CA GLY A 111 9.61 4.83 14.57
C GLY A 111 10.13 6.12 15.22
N ILE A 112 9.25 7.09 15.50
CA ILE A 112 9.61 8.37 16.14
C ILE A 112 9.39 8.26 17.66
N ILE A 113 8.20 7.79 18.05
CA ILE A 113 7.80 7.60 19.44
C ILE A 113 8.09 6.16 19.79
N THR A 114 9.26 5.94 20.40
CA THR A 114 9.71 4.60 20.80
C THR A 114 8.98 4.14 22.06
N GLU A 115 8.95 2.82 22.27
CA GLU A 115 8.36 2.19 23.46
C GLU A 115 8.93 2.73 24.78
N LYS A 116 10.22 3.10 24.78
CA LYS A 116 10.90 3.70 25.94
C LYS A 116 10.41 5.14 26.22
N THR A 117 10.09 5.90 25.19
CA THR A 117 9.69 7.31 25.32
C THR A 117 8.27 7.43 25.87
N ASP A 118 7.33 6.73 25.23
CA ASP A 118 5.93 6.68 25.66
C ASP A 118 5.31 5.37 25.15
N TYR A 119 5.17 4.41 26.05
CA TYR A 119 4.59 3.10 25.77
C TYR A 119 3.15 3.19 25.26
N GLN A 120 2.35 4.10 25.81
CA GLN A 120 0.92 4.21 25.46
C GLN A 120 0.76 4.76 24.04
N GLN A 121 1.49 5.81 23.70
CA GLN A 121 1.46 6.38 22.35
C GLN A 121 2.07 5.44 21.31
N HIS A 122 3.19 4.78 21.63
CA HIS A 122 3.80 3.77 20.77
C HIS A 122 2.82 2.63 20.46
N SER A 123 2.20 2.07 21.51
CA SER A 123 1.24 0.96 21.38
C SER A 123 -0.01 1.38 20.61
N ALA A 124 -0.51 2.60 20.83
CA ALA A 124 -1.66 3.13 20.11
C ALA A 124 -1.35 3.32 18.61
N ALA A 125 -0.18 3.85 18.27
CA ALA A 125 0.25 4.02 16.89
C ALA A 125 0.43 2.68 16.17
N LEU A 126 1.03 1.69 16.86
CA LEU A 126 1.22 0.34 16.33
C LEU A 126 -0.12 -0.39 16.13
N THR A 127 -1.02 -0.28 17.10
CA THR A 127 -2.38 -0.85 17.01
C THR A 127 -3.16 -0.20 15.87
N THR A 128 -3.03 1.11 15.69
CA THR A 128 -3.62 1.85 14.56
C THR A 128 -3.14 1.27 13.23
N PHE A 129 -1.83 1.03 13.09
CA PHE A 129 -1.29 0.38 11.91
C PHE A 129 -1.87 -1.02 11.71
N PHE A 130 -1.86 -1.87 12.73
CA PHE A 130 -2.37 -3.25 12.63
C PHE A 130 -3.82 -3.29 12.17
N VAL A 131 -4.71 -2.56 12.85
CA VAL A 131 -6.14 -2.58 12.56
C VAL A 131 -6.43 -1.98 11.20
N LEU A 132 -5.96 -0.77 10.93
CA LEU A 132 -6.36 -0.05 9.72
C LEU A 132 -5.70 -0.61 8.47
N ALA A 133 -4.45 -1.10 8.54
CA ALA A 133 -3.82 -1.72 7.39
C ALA A 133 -4.39 -3.12 7.10
N SER A 134 -4.65 -3.95 8.12
CA SER A 134 -5.19 -5.29 7.89
C SER A 134 -6.62 -5.22 7.34
N VAL A 135 -7.50 -4.43 7.97
CA VAL A 135 -8.88 -4.23 7.54
C VAL A 135 -8.91 -3.48 6.20
N GLY A 136 -8.10 -2.43 6.06
CA GLY A 136 -8.00 -1.66 4.82
C GLY A 136 -7.65 -2.55 3.62
N LEU A 137 -6.63 -3.41 3.73
CA LEU A 137 -6.28 -4.34 2.66
C LEU A 137 -7.36 -5.38 2.39
N ALA A 138 -7.99 -5.94 3.43
CA ALA A 138 -9.11 -6.86 3.24
C ALA A 138 -10.23 -6.19 2.42
N MET A 139 -10.63 -4.97 2.81
CA MET A 139 -11.65 -4.20 2.09
C MET A 139 -11.22 -3.88 0.65
N ILE A 140 -9.96 -3.50 0.40
CA ILE A 140 -9.43 -3.25 -0.96
C ILE A 140 -9.58 -4.50 -1.83
N GLY A 141 -9.22 -5.66 -1.30
CA GLY A 141 -9.27 -6.93 -2.03
C GLY A 141 -10.70 -7.39 -2.33
N PHE A 142 -11.60 -7.33 -1.34
CA PHE A 142 -13.01 -7.72 -1.50
C PHE A 142 -13.84 -6.69 -2.28
N SER A 143 -13.42 -5.43 -2.34
CA SER A 143 -14.21 -4.39 -3.02
C SER A 143 -14.22 -4.58 -4.53
N GLY A 144 -15.43 -4.73 -5.09
CA GLY A 144 -15.68 -4.73 -6.53
C GLY A 144 -15.28 -3.44 -7.26
N SER A 145 -15.14 -2.34 -6.51
CA SER A 145 -14.79 -1.01 -7.04
C SER A 145 -13.29 -0.80 -7.28
N THR A 146 -12.45 -1.71 -6.79
CA THR A 146 -11.00 -1.63 -6.95
C THR A 146 -10.57 -2.02 -8.37
N ARG A 147 -9.75 -1.17 -9.01
CA ARG A 147 -9.24 -1.35 -10.38
C ARG A 147 -7.92 -2.17 -10.46
N LEU A 148 -7.56 -2.88 -9.41
CA LEU A 148 -6.40 -3.79 -9.40
C LEU A 148 -6.73 -5.07 -10.17
N ALA A 149 -5.71 -5.72 -10.73
CA ALA A 149 -5.85 -7.01 -11.40
C ALA A 149 -6.46 -8.07 -10.45
N ALA A 150 -7.28 -8.99 -10.97
CA ALA A 150 -8.03 -9.95 -10.16
C ALA A 150 -7.13 -10.79 -9.23
N GLY A 151 -5.98 -11.27 -9.73
CA GLY A 151 -5.01 -12.02 -8.92
C GLY A 151 -4.40 -11.18 -7.78
N VAL A 152 -4.09 -9.91 -8.06
CA VAL A 152 -3.58 -8.97 -7.05
C VAL A 152 -4.66 -8.67 -6.01
N ARG A 153 -5.92 -8.49 -6.42
CA ARG A 153 -7.04 -8.28 -5.49
C ARG A 153 -7.25 -9.47 -4.57
N ALA A 154 -7.26 -10.68 -5.12
CA ALA A 154 -7.41 -11.91 -4.33
C ALA A 154 -6.25 -12.06 -3.33
N PHE A 155 -5.02 -11.81 -3.76
CA PHE A 155 -3.85 -11.82 -2.89
C PHE A 155 -3.96 -10.78 -1.76
N THR A 156 -4.35 -9.54 -2.09
CA THR A 156 -4.54 -8.48 -1.11
C THR A 156 -5.68 -8.79 -0.11
N ALA A 157 -6.78 -9.40 -0.58
CA ALA A 157 -7.87 -9.85 0.29
C ALA A 157 -7.40 -10.93 1.28
N LEU A 158 -6.67 -11.93 0.77
CA LEU A 158 -6.09 -12.99 1.60
C LEU A 158 -5.12 -12.41 2.64
N ALA A 159 -4.19 -11.56 2.21
CA ALA A 159 -3.21 -10.94 3.11
C ALA A 159 -3.88 -10.11 4.21
N GLY A 160 -4.86 -9.27 3.86
CA GLY A 160 -5.62 -8.49 4.85
C GLY A 160 -6.42 -9.37 5.82
N THR A 161 -7.00 -10.47 5.33
CA THR A 161 -7.74 -11.43 6.15
C THR A 161 -6.81 -12.16 7.13
N VAL A 162 -5.67 -12.67 6.65
CA VAL A 162 -4.65 -13.32 7.48
C VAL A 162 -4.14 -12.36 8.54
N ALA A 163 -3.79 -11.12 8.17
CA ALA A 163 -3.32 -10.12 9.11
C ALA A 163 -4.38 -9.74 10.16
N THR A 164 -5.66 -9.67 9.77
CA THR A 164 -6.76 -9.38 10.69
C THR A 164 -6.97 -10.51 11.69
N VAL A 165 -6.96 -11.76 11.23
CA VAL A 165 -7.05 -12.94 12.11
C VAL A 165 -5.84 -13.00 13.04
N ALA A 166 -4.64 -12.75 12.53
CA ALA A 166 -3.42 -12.68 13.34
C ALA A 166 -3.48 -11.56 14.38
N PHE A 167 -4.05 -10.40 14.04
CA PHE A 167 -4.23 -9.30 14.99
C PHE A 167 -5.22 -9.66 16.10
N ILE A 168 -6.35 -10.29 15.76
CA ILE A 168 -7.31 -10.77 16.77
C ILE A 168 -6.65 -11.81 17.69
N ALA A 169 -5.89 -12.75 17.13
CA ALA A 169 -5.15 -13.74 17.90
C ALA A 169 -4.10 -13.08 18.82
N TYR A 170 -3.37 -12.10 18.32
CA TYR A 170 -2.41 -11.32 19.11
C TYR A 170 -3.08 -10.56 20.25
N ALA A 171 -4.17 -9.85 19.97
CA ALA A 171 -4.90 -9.03 20.93
C ALA A 171 -5.58 -9.86 22.04
N THR A 172 -5.98 -11.10 21.73
CA THR A 172 -6.58 -12.03 22.69
C THR A 172 -5.55 -12.91 23.42
N GLY A 173 -4.26 -12.77 23.09
CA GLY A 173 -3.19 -13.60 23.66
C GLY A 173 -3.11 -15.02 23.09
N LEU A 174 -3.90 -15.35 22.07
CA LEU A 174 -3.94 -16.66 21.39
C LEU A 174 -2.77 -16.83 20.41
N THR A 175 -1.55 -16.64 20.89
CA THR A 175 -0.33 -16.67 20.07
C THR A 175 0.16 -18.09 19.77
N GLY A 176 -0.29 -19.07 20.55
CA GLY A 176 -0.15 -20.51 20.28
C GLY A 176 1.27 -20.92 19.87
N TRP A 177 1.36 -21.60 18.72
CA TRP A 177 2.61 -22.10 18.15
C TRP A 177 3.51 -21.01 17.56
N PHE A 178 2.97 -19.83 17.24
CA PHE A 178 3.77 -18.76 16.62
C PHE A 178 4.45 -17.87 17.65
N GLY A 179 4.01 -17.91 18.91
CA GLY A 179 4.48 -17.01 19.96
C GLY A 179 4.15 -15.54 19.65
N SER A 180 4.39 -14.66 20.60
CA SER A 180 4.04 -13.24 20.46
C SER A 180 4.76 -12.56 19.28
N GLY A 181 6.05 -12.84 19.09
CA GLY A 181 6.85 -12.31 17.99
C GLY A 181 6.42 -12.86 16.62
N GLY A 182 6.16 -14.15 16.53
CA GLY A 182 5.73 -14.77 15.26
C GLY A 182 4.32 -14.34 14.88
N THR A 183 3.39 -14.24 15.85
CA THR A 183 2.05 -13.69 15.58
C THR A 183 2.12 -12.23 15.12
N GLN A 184 3.00 -11.40 15.71
CA GLN A 184 3.18 -10.02 15.24
C GLN A 184 3.67 -9.96 13.79
N ARG A 185 4.56 -10.86 13.37
CA ARG A 185 5.02 -10.98 11.98
C ARG A 185 3.92 -11.46 11.04
N LEU A 186 3.04 -12.35 11.50
CA LEU A 186 1.86 -12.77 10.75
C LEU A 186 0.85 -11.62 10.53
N ILE A 187 0.92 -10.56 11.32
CA ILE A 187 0.18 -9.31 11.05
C ILE A 187 0.94 -8.50 10.00
N ILE A 188 2.21 -8.18 10.27
CA ILE A 188 2.97 -7.17 9.52
C ILE A 188 3.36 -7.67 8.13
N TYR A 189 3.91 -8.89 8.00
CA TYR A 189 4.48 -9.36 6.74
C TYR A 189 3.43 -9.45 5.61
N PRO A 190 2.23 -10.02 5.82
CA PRO A 190 1.22 -10.04 4.77
C PRO A 190 0.82 -8.63 4.31
N ILE A 191 0.72 -7.67 5.25
CA ILE A 191 0.41 -6.27 4.94
C ILE A 191 1.50 -5.68 4.03
N LEU A 192 2.77 -5.80 4.43
CA LEU A 192 3.88 -5.22 3.67
C LEU A 192 4.01 -5.86 2.29
N ILE A 193 3.92 -7.19 2.21
CA ILE A 193 4.01 -7.93 0.94
C ILE A 193 2.84 -7.54 0.02
N ALA A 194 1.62 -7.43 0.54
CA ALA A 194 0.46 -7.00 -0.24
C ALA A 194 0.62 -5.57 -0.79
N VAL A 195 1.14 -4.64 0.01
CA VAL A 195 1.44 -3.27 -0.45
C VAL A 195 2.50 -3.28 -1.55
N VAL A 196 3.57 -4.07 -1.41
CA VAL A 196 4.61 -4.22 -2.45
C VAL A 196 4.00 -4.77 -3.74
N VAL A 197 3.29 -5.91 -3.67
CA VAL A 197 2.71 -6.58 -4.85
C VAL A 197 1.70 -5.68 -5.55
N ALA A 198 0.76 -5.11 -4.79
CA ALA A 198 -0.27 -4.24 -5.35
C ALA A 198 0.32 -2.93 -5.87
N GLY A 199 1.28 -2.33 -5.15
CA GLY A 199 1.93 -1.08 -5.54
C GLY A 199 2.77 -1.23 -6.80
N VAL A 200 3.54 -2.31 -6.91
CA VAL A 200 4.31 -2.63 -8.12
C VAL A 200 3.36 -2.90 -9.31
N SER A 201 2.28 -3.67 -9.12
CA SER A 201 1.33 -3.96 -10.20
C SER A 201 0.64 -2.71 -10.75
N SER A 202 0.26 -1.78 -9.87
CA SER A 202 -0.43 -0.53 -10.23
C SER A 202 0.51 0.59 -10.68
N GLY A 203 1.79 0.53 -10.31
CA GLY A 203 2.86 1.42 -10.77
C GLY A 203 3.45 1.04 -12.14
N ARG A 204 3.23 -0.19 -12.62
CA ARG A 204 3.66 -0.65 -13.95
C ARG A 204 2.67 -0.35 -15.08
N VAL A 205 1.45 0.08 -14.76
CA VAL A 205 0.45 0.48 -15.77
C VAL A 205 0.93 1.77 -16.44
N ARG A 206 1.64 1.62 -17.56
CA ARG A 206 2.04 2.71 -18.45
C ARG A 206 0.80 3.24 -19.18
N VAL A 207 0.75 4.56 -19.30
CA VAL A 207 0.03 5.29 -20.34
C VAL A 207 0.29 4.55 -21.65
N ALA A 208 -0.74 3.95 -22.22
CA ALA A 208 -0.71 3.65 -23.65
C ALA A 208 -0.63 5.02 -24.32
N ASP A 209 0.52 5.33 -24.92
CA ASP A 209 0.67 6.50 -25.77
C ASP A 209 -0.37 6.38 -26.88
N ASP A 210 -1.41 7.21 -26.82
CA ASP A 210 -2.24 7.49 -27.97
C ASP A 210 -1.43 8.41 -28.88
N HIS A 211 -0.51 7.84 -29.65
CA HIS A 211 -0.09 8.44 -30.90
C HIS A 211 -1.25 8.30 -31.88
N THR A 212 -2.26 9.15 -31.71
CA THR A 212 -3.09 9.59 -32.82
C THR A 212 -2.20 10.45 -33.70
N SER A 213 -1.49 9.79 -34.61
CA SER A 213 -0.91 10.44 -35.78
C SER A 213 -2.06 11.05 -36.56
N ASP A 214 -2.12 12.38 -36.53
CA ASP A 214 -2.83 13.21 -37.49
C ASP A 214 -2.62 12.66 -38.91
N THR A 215 -3.63 11.97 -39.43
CA THR A 215 -3.76 11.76 -40.86
C THR A 215 -4.83 12.74 -41.33
N GLU A 216 -4.30 13.85 -41.84
CA GLU A 216 -4.93 14.91 -42.61
C GLU A 216 -6.16 14.45 -43.42
N PRO A 217 -7.31 15.15 -43.35
CA PRO A 217 -8.43 14.87 -44.22
C PRO A 217 -8.07 15.29 -45.64
N ALA A 218 -7.99 14.31 -46.55
CA ALA A 218 -7.89 14.54 -47.98
C ALA A 218 -9.05 15.43 -48.44
N VAL A 219 -8.69 16.60 -48.97
CA VAL A 219 -9.56 17.55 -49.66
C VAL A 219 -10.23 16.82 -50.84
N ALA A 220 -11.55 16.62 -50.75
CA ALA A 220 -12.36 16.25 -51.90
C ALA A 220 -12.89 17.54 -52.54
N GLU A 221 -12.41 17.81 -53.75
CA GLU A 221 -12.87 18.87 -54.64
C GLU A 221 -14.39 18.82 -54.85
N GLN A 222 -15.00 19.99 -54.75
CA GLN A 222 -16.41 20.26 -54.96
C GLN A 222 -16.59 20.66 -56.43
N GLU A 223 -17.09 19.77 -57.29
CA GLU A 223 -17.53 20.12 -58.64
C GLU A 223 -19.04 20.40 -58.65
N VAL A 224 -19.38 21.58 -59.16
CA VAL A 224 -20.71 22.18 -59.19
C VAL A 224 -21.35 21.95 -60.56
N ALA A 225 -22.50 21.28 -60.60
CA ALA A 225 -23.50 21.33 -61.69
C ALA A 225 -24.84 20.83 -61.10
N GLY A 226 -25.82 21.67 -60.76
CA GLY A 226 -26.79 22.30 -61.67
C GLY A 226 -28.19 21.67 -61.40
N PRO A 227 -29.26 22.42 -61.07
CA PRO A 227 -30.54 21.83 -60.71
C PRO A 227 -31.43 21.59 -61.94
N GLU A 228 -31.91 20.36 -62.12
CA GLU A 228 -32.94 20.02 -63.12
C GLU A 228 -34.35 20.13 -62.51
N VAL A 229 -35.24 20.75 -63.28
CA VAL A 229 -36.57 21.23 -62.89
C VAL A 229 -37.64 20.18 -63.23
N SER A 230 -38.47 19.85 -62.23
CA SER A 230 -39.92 19.55 -62.22
C SER A 230 -40.61 18.85 -63.42
N GLN A 231 -41.31 17.73 -63.15
CA GLN A 231 -42.73 17.52 -63.56
C GLN A 231 -43.47 16.55 -62.61
N PRO A 232 -44.76 16.78 -62.27
CA PRO A 232 -45.63 15.83 -61.56
C PRO A 232 -46.52 15.01 -62.52
N GLY A 233 -46.66 13.71 -62.27
CA GLY A 233 -47.60 12.82 -62.97
C GLY A 233 -49.00 12.81 -62.32
N PRO A 234 -50.08 12.53 -63.08
CA PRO A 234 -51.45 12.76 -62.64
C PRO A 234 -52.06 11.58 -61.87
N VAL A 235 -52.93 11.93 -60.94
CA VAL A 235 -53.88 11.07 -60.24
C VAL A 235 -55.01 10.67 -61.19
N THR A 236 -55.33 9.38 -61.27
CA THR A 236 -56.64 8.90 -61.73
C THR A 236 -57.16 7.79 -60.84
N THR A 237 -58.36 8.04 -60.32
CA THR A 237 -59.29 7.16 -59.61
C THR A 237 -59.84 6.04 -60.50
N GLY A 238 -60.04 4.87 -59.89
CA GLY A 238 -60.80 3.74 -60.41
C GLY A 238 -60.91 2.66 -59.34
#